data_AF-A0A2H0WTW9-F1
#
_entry.id   AF-A0A2H0WTW9-F1
#
_cell.length_a   1.000
_cell.length_b   1.000
_cell.length_c   1.000
_cell.angle_alpha   90.00
_cell.angle_beta   90.00
_cell.angle_gamma   90.00
#
_symmetry.space_group_name_H-M   'P 1'
#
loop_
_entity.id
_entity.type
_entity.pdbx_description
1 polymer ?
#
loop_
_entity_poly.entity_id
_entity_poly.type
_entity_poly.pdbx_seq_one_letter_code
_entity_poly.pdbx_strand_id
1 'polypeptide(L)'
;MFLGQDDPNGWQMVPGAHVYDNLINTLEYNGYEEGKNLFVFYYNWLDSIDSSAKKLHDFINDIAKNSPTGKVNIIGHSMGGLVARGCLEEKYGENCLVDKMVTVGSPHLGVPEAYGAWEGGEIWKKGFVNRVALEIFLNIKRQLGETRKETVREIAPSTKDFLPIFSYLKINDGQVIQFSPDDYPQNNLLANWAPFSIFPETTPYVIYGKNQPTLRWLTITKDLSWIDRVLGNWEYGKPVEKGYESNGEDGGDGTVSVLSAYPEASLSAFGFELGHREIVSEDEAISKIMGELDLESTSGADFQEDAQDYLAFYLHSPAHLEVANLPKDDVFLGEDDGKLKLIIIANPQVDKEYSVNVVGDEKGEYTLTVGQISDEQSNWDDYRGLTNPGEKDTFLIRFNPDTNQERLKDVQVLAGELPLNELIESLRVEMDQNSLLVQKLDNLKNLIPINLEKSWEYIYQIRNLTASLYKSGRINSDIQKVNSQLDSIAVYLKALAQNKPRVLAGKEAELNFRDAQEIVDNLAVVSYSDIEHLGEEFSLPAAFDFSLAQKSLKESSGDSYPAYLSARQGYFLGRNSKVLIQ
;
A
#
# COMPACT_ATOMS: atom_id res chain seq x y z
N MET A 1 2.47 15.23 -0.18
CA MET A 1 2.67 14.03 -1.03
C MET A 1 3.22 14.53 -2.34
N PHE A 2 4.35 14.02 -2.88
CA PHE A 2 4.63 14.25 -4.30
C PHE A 2 5.58 13.22 -4.92
N LEU A 3 5.38 13.01 -6.22
CA LEU A 3 6.14 12.15 -7.12
C LEU A 3 7.26 12.93 -7.81
N GLY A 4 8.53 12.54 -7.62
CA GLY A 4 9.64 13.04 -8.46
C GLY A 4 10.28 14.37 -8.03
N GLN A 5 10.05 14.83 -6.80
CA GLN A 5 10.70 16.00 -6.21
C GLN A 5 11.67 15.55 -5.10
N ASP A 6 12.96 15.86 -5.25
CA ASP A 6 14.00 15.59 -4.23
C ASP A 6 14.02 16.64 -3.09
N ASP A 7 13.29 17.75 -3.23
CA ASP A 7 13.28 18.86 -2.27
C ASP A 7 12.32 18.59 -1.09
N PRO A 8 12.82 18.50 0.16
CA PRO A 8 12.00 18.37 1.36
C PRO A 8 10.94 19.47 1.54
N ASN A 9 11.15 20.66 0.97
CA ASN A 9 10.22 21.79 1.11
C ASN A 9 8.93 21.64 0.28
N GLY A 10 8.85 20.66 -0.62
CA GLY A 10 7.67 20.40 -1.45
C GLY A 10 6.60 19.52 -0.80
N TRP A 11 6.81 19.06 0.44
CA TRP A 11 5.84 18.19 1.13
C TRP A 11 4.62 18.97 1.62
N GLN A 12 3.46 18.38 1.40
CA GLN A 12 2.15 18.88 1.85
C GLN A 12 1.38 17.73 2.51
N MET A 13 0.48 18.10 3.43
CA MET A 13 -0.51 17.18 4.00
C MET A 13 -1.38 16.53 2.91
N VAL A 14 -1.92 15.36 3.23
CA VAL A 14 -2.92 14.71 2.37
C VAL A 14 -4.19 15.58 2.40
N PRO A 15 -4.90 15.79 1.27
CA PRO A 15 -6.15 16.55 1.26
C PRO A 15 -7.18 15.98 2.23
N GLY A 16 -7.95 16.85 2.87
CA GLY A 16 -8.91 16.48 3.90
C GLY A 16 -8.28 16.01 5.22
N ALA A 17 -6.98 16.17 5.44
CA ALA A 17 -6.37 15.98 6.74
C ALA A 17 -6.44 17.28 7.56
N HIS A 18 -7.24 17.28 8.61
CA HIS A 18 -7.56 18.41 9.49
C HIS A 18 -7.10 18.17 10.94
N VAL A 19 -6.47 17.02 11.22
CA VAL A 19 -6.01 16.60 12.56
C VAL A 19 -5.19 17.63 13.34
N TYR A 20 -4.49 18.56 12.66
CA TYR A 20 -3.67 19.60 13.31
C TYR A 20 -4.30 20.99 13.29
N ASP A 21 -5.43 21.17 12.63
CA ASP A 21 -6.02 22.50 12.41
C ASP A 21 -6.34 23.18 13.73
N ASN A 22 -6.92 22.45 14.69
CA ASN A 22 -7.22 22.99 16.02
C ASN A 22 -5.96 23.47 16.76
N LEU A 23 -4.86 22.72 16.68
CA LEU A 23 -3.60 23.08 17.32
C LEU A 23 -3.00 24.33 16.65
N ILE A 24 -2.97 24.36 15.32
CA ILE A 24 -2.45 25.49 14.54
C ILE A 24 -3.28 26.74 14.80
N ASN A 25 -4.61 26.65 14.69
CA ASN A 25 -5.54 27.74 14.96
C ASN A 25 -5.39 28.28 16.39
N THR A 26 -5.15 27.39 17.37
CA THR A 26 -4.91 27.80 18.77
C THR A 26 -3.60 28.59 18.90
N LEU A 27 -2.53 28.17 18.21
CA LEU A 27 -1.27 28.93 18.17
C LEU A 27 -1.48 30.31 17.51
N GLU A 28 -2.18 30.35 16.38
CA GLU A 28 -2.46 31.60 15.66
C GLU A 28 -3.30 32.58 16.48
N TYR A 29 -4.34 32.09 17.17
CA TYR A 29 -5.16 32.89 18.07
C TYR A 29 -4.33 33.51 19.21
N ASN A 30 -3.26 32.82 19.63
CA ASN A 30 -2.30 33.31 20.63
C ASN A 30 -1.19 34.21 20.05
N GLY A 31 -1.36 34.70 18.82
CA GLY A 31 -0.47 35.69 18.20
C GLY A 31 0.75 35.11 17.49
N TYR A 32 0.75 33.80 17.23
CA TYR A 32 1.69 33.20 16.31
C TYR A 32 1.24 33.40 14.86
N GLU A 33 2.20 33.53 13.95
CA GLU A 33 1.99 33.77 12.53
C GLU A 33 2.87 32.79 11.73
N GLU A 34 2.24 32.03 10.85
CA GLU A 34 2.92 31.05 9.99
C GLU A 34 4.01 31.75 9.14
N GLY A 35 5.19 31.12 9.08
CA GLY A 35 6.36 31.61 8.35
C GLY A 35 7.14 32.71 9.07
N LYS A 36 6.71 33.15 10.27
CA LYS A 36 7.45 34.13 11.09
C LYS A 36 7.93 33.54 12.41
N ASN A 37 7.01 33.05 13.22
CA ASN A 37 7.27 32.46 14.54
C ASN A 37 6.50 31.15 14.76
N LEU A 38 5.66 30.75 13.80
CA LEU A 38 5.07 29.42 13.67
C LEU A 38 5.55 28.79 12.36
N PHE A 39 5.99 27.54 12.44
CA PHE A 39 6.51 26.81 11.29
C PHE A 39 5.99 25.39 11.33
N VAL A 40 5.49 24.91 10.19
CA VAL A 40 5.11 23.51 10.01
C VAL A 40 6.21 22.82 9.19
N PHE A 41 6.81 21.78 9.77
CA PHE A 41 7.83 20.99 9.09
C PHE A 41 7.19 19.77 8.44
N TYR A 42 6.81 19.90 7.17
CA TYR A 42 6.40 18.76 6.36
C TYR A 42 7.63 17.99 5.88
N TYR A 43 7.57 16.66 5.89
CA TYR A 43 8.67 15.81 5.46
C TYR A 43 8.17 14.53 4.79
N ASN A 44 9.07 13.86 4.06
CA ASN A 44 8.81 12.55 3.51
C ASN A 44 8.78 11.50 4.63
N TRP A 45 7.60 11.15 5.12
CA TRP A 45 7.42 10.11 6.14
C TRP A 45 7.74 8.69 5.64
N LEU A 46 8.02 8.51 4.35
CA LEU A 46 8.56 7.27 3.81
C LEU A 46 10.08 7.13 4.03
N ASP A 47 10.81 8.25 4.04
CA ASP A 47 12.26 8.26 4.29
C ASP A 47 12.54 7.76 5.72
N SER A 48 13.73 7.21 5.94
CA SER A 48 14.15 6.82 7.29
C SER A 48 14.00 7.99 8.28
N ILE A 49 13.71 7.66 9.54
CA ILE A 49 13.57 8.64 10.62
C ILE A 49 14.89 9.40 10.79
N ASP A 50 16.04 8.74 10.57
CA ASP A 50 17.36 9.36 10.56
C ASP A 50 17.51 10.45 9.48
N SER A 51 17.09 10.16 8.24
CA SER A 51 17.13 11.14 7.14
C SER A 51 16.22 12.34 7.45
N SER A 52 15.02 12.07 7.94
CA SER A 52 14.04 13.10 8.32
C SER A 52 14.54 13.95 9.50
N ALA A 53 15.18 13.33 10.51
CA ALA A 53 15.73 14.02 11.67
C ALA A 53 16.88 14.97 11.28
N LYS A 54 17.72 14.56 10.33
CA LYS A 54 18.75 15.45 9.77
C LYS A 54 18.13 16.66 9.06
N LYS A 55 17.10 16.43 8.22
CA LYS A 55 16.39 17.52 7.54
C LYS A 55 15.73 18.49 8.54
N LEU A 56 15.17 17.96 9.64
CA LEU A 56 14.64 18.77 10.74
C LEU A 56 15.74 19.57 11.44
N HIS A 57 16.91 18.98 11.68
CA HIS A 57 18.07 19.67 12.26
C HIS A 57 18.49 20.89 11.42
N ASP A 58 18.65 20.69 10.10
CA ASP A 58 18.99 21.75 9.17
C ASP A 58 17.91 22.85 9.16
N PHE A 59 16.63 22.47 9.13
CA PHE A 59 15.49 23.39 9.20
C PHE A 59 15.50 24.23 10.48
N ILE A 60 15.75 23.60 11.64
CA ILE A 60 15.81 24.27 12.95
C ILE A 60 16.95 25.29 13.00
N ASN A 61 18.13 24.95 12.46
CA ASN A 61 19.28 25.86 12.47
C ASN A 61 19.00 27.16 11.72
N ASP A 62 18.17 27.12 10.68
CA ASP A 62 17.80 28.31 9.93
C ASP A 62 16.76 29.18 10.65
N ILE A 63 15.74 28.57 11.25
CA ILE A 63 14.71 29.32 11.99
C ILE A 63 15.25 29.87 13.33
N ALA A 64 16.13 29.12 14.00
CA ALA A 64 16.69 29.50 15.30
C ALA A 64 17.57 30.76 15.22
N LYS A 65 18.19 31.05 14.07
CA LYS A 65 18.95 32.30 13.83
C LYS A 65 18.12 33.56 14.04
N ASN A 66 16.82 33.49 13.77
CA ASN A 66 15.88 34.59 13.90
C ASN A 66 15.07 34.53 15.22
N SER A 67 15.27 33.48 16.03
CA SER A 67 14.62 33.34 17.33
C SER A 67 15.28 34.26 18.36
N PRO A 68 14.51 34.98 19.21
CA PRO A 68 15.05 35.82 20.28
C PRO A 68 15.97 35.07 21.26
N THR A 69 15.77 33.76 21.43
CA THR A 69 16.55 32.91 22.33
C THR A 69 17.66 32.13 21.62
N GLY A 70 17.71 32.18 20.28
CA GLY A 70 18.57 31.31 19.48
C GLY A 70 18.17 29.83 19.49
N LYS A 71 16.95 29.50 19.98
CA LYS A 71 16.40 28.16 20.09
C LYS A 71 14.92 28.13 19.68
N VAL A 72 14.37 26.93 19.48
CA VAL A 72 12.94 26.73 19.15
C VAL A 72 12.26 25.70 20.04
N ASN A 73 10.93 25.77 20.11
CA ASN A 73 10.08 24.76 20.71
C ASN A 73 9.59 23.79 19.62
N ILE A 74 9.49 22.50 19.94
CA ILE A 74 9.04 21.46 19.01
C ILE A 74 7.84 20.71 19.58
N ILE A 75 6.82 20.54 18.75
CA ILE A 75 5.72 19.59 18.97
C ILE A 75 5.86 18.50 17.92
N GLY A 76 6.08 17.25 18.35
CA GLY A 76 6.20 16.10 17.47
C GLY A 76 5.10 15.08 17.73
N HIS A 77 4.20 14.88 16.77
CA HIS A 77 3.13 13.87 16.87
C HIS A 77 3.52 12.57 16.18
N SER A 78 3.26 11.42 16.81
CA SER A 78 3.47 10.09 16.22
C SER A 78 4.92 9.92 15.72
N MET A 79 5.13 9.66 14.43
CA MET A 79 6.46 9.66 13.80
C MET A 79 7.23 10.97 14.03
N GLY A 80 6.54 12.11 14.05
CA GLY A 80 7.17 13.42 14.21
C GLY A 80 7.90 13.57 15.54
N GLY A 81 7.45 12.91 16.62
CA GLY A 81 8.19 12.90 17.88
C GLY A 81 9.43 12.00 17.85
N LEU A 82 9.43 10.96 17.01
CA LEU A 82 10.65 10.18 16.73
C LEU A 82 11.66 10.99 15.92
N VAL A 83 11.19 11.75 14.91
CA VAL A 83 12.03 12.66 14.12
C VAL A 83 12.60 13.77 15.02
N ALA A 84 11.78 14.35 15.89
CA ALA A 84 12.20 15.35 16.86
C ALA A 84 13.26 14.81 17.83
N ARG A 85 13.03 13.64 18.44
CA ARG A 85 14.03 12.95 19.27
C ARG A 85 15.31 12.68 18.49
N GLY A 86 15.18 12.18 17.26
CA GLY A 86 16.30 11.91 16.38
C GLY A 86 17.19 13.12 16.12
N CYS A 87 16.62 14.34 16.11
CA CYS A 87 17.39 15.59 15.98
C CYS A 87 18.34 15.81 17.16
N LEU A 88 17.96 15.39 18.37
CA LEU A 88 18.78 15.55 19.58
C LEU A 88 19.98 14.60 19.63
N GLU A 89 19.93 13.49 18.91
CA GLU A 89 21.01 12.50 18.90
C GLU A 89 22.33 13.11 18.38
N GLU A 90 23.45 12.84 19.06
CA GLU A 90 24.79 13.42 18.80
C GLU A 90 25.47 12.89 17.52
N LYS A 91 24.78 12.94 16.37
CA LYS A 91 25.28 12.42 15.08
C LYS A 91 25.31 13.46 13.96
N TYR A 92 24.69 14.63 14.15
CA TYR A 92 24.61 15.68 13.13
C TYR A 92 25.55 16.87 13.36
N GLY A 93 26.56 16.70 14.21
CA GLY A 93 27.58 17.73 14.47
C GLY A 93 27.22 18.61 15.67
N GLU A 94 26.64 19.79 15.41
CA GLU A 94 26.20 20.72 16.46
C GLU A 94 24.90 20.25 17.13
N ASN A 95 24.72 20.56 18.41
CA ASN A 95 23.49 20.23 19.14
C ASN A 95 22.28 20.89 18.47
N CYS A 96 21.20 20.12 18.28
CA CYS A 96 19.93 20.64 17.78
C CYS A 96 19.43 21.77 18.70
N LEU A 97 19.16 22.96 18.13
CA LEU A 97 18.87 24.20 18.86
C LEU A 97 17.44 24.23 19.42
N VAL A 98 17.16 23.33 20.37
CA VAL A 98 15.85 23.12 20.98
C VAL A 98 15.83 23.71 22.39
N ASP A 99 14.73 24.38 22.72
CA ASP A 99 14.43 24.85 24.08
C ASP A 99 13.49 23.86 24.77
N LYS A 100 12.29 23.65 24.22
CA LYS A 100 11.34 22.64 24.70
C LYS A 100 10.93 21.65 23.62
N MET A 101 10.64 20.42 24.04
CA MET A 101 10.12 19.37 23.18
C MET A 101 8.92 18.71 23.83
N VAL A 102 7.82 18.64 23.08
CA VAL A 102 6.63 17.86 23.44
C VAL A 102 6.46 16.76 22.40
N THR A 103 6.55 15.50 22.81
CA THR A 103 6.20 14.36 21.95
C THR A 103 4.79 13.89 22.27
N VAL A 104 3.97 13.67 21.26
CA VAL A 104 2.57 13.28 21.42
C VAL A 104 2.34 11.95 20.70
N GLY A 105 1.89 10.91 21.42
CA GLY A 105 1.61 9.59 20.85
C GLY A 105 2.77 8.96 20.09
N SER A 106 4.01 9.27 20.44
CA SER A 106 5.18 8.89 19.64
C SER A 106 5.69 7.49 20.00
N PRO A 107 5.84 6.55 19.04
CA PRO A 107 6.17 5.16 19.34
C PRO A 107 7.67 4.96 19.62
N HIS A 108 8.15 5.42 20.77
CA HIS A 108 9.57 5.40 21.14
C HIS A 108 10.17 3.99 21.25
N LEU A 109 9.35 2.93 21.38
CA LEU A 109 9.80 1.54 21.32
C LEU A 109 9.25 0.77 20.09
N GLY A 110 8.65 1.47 19.12
CA GLY A 110 8.05 0.91 17.90
C GLY A 110 6.60 0.42 18.06
N VAL A 111 6.01 -0.07 16.97
CA VAL A 111 4.61 -0.55 16.89
C VAL A 111 4.51 -1.91 16.19
N PRO A 112 3.75 -2.89 16.71
CA PRO A 112 3.64 -4.22 16.09
C PRO A 112 3.07 -4.19 14.66
N GLU A 113 2.29 -3.19 14.29
CA GLU A 113 1.76 -2.98 12.93
C GLU A 113 2.86 -2.94 11.87
N ALA A 114 4.03 -2.38 12.21
CA ALA A 114 5.19 -2.31 11.31
C ALA A 114 5.67 -3.68 10.84
N TYR A 115 5.44 -4.73 11.65
CA TYR A 115 5.79 -6.11 11.29
C TYR A 115 5.05 -6.58 10.04
N GLY A 116 3.76 -6.27 9.92
CA GLY A 116 2.95 -6.66 8.76
C GLY A 116 3.48 -6.08 7.46
N ALA A 117 3.79 -4.79 7.49
CA ALA A 117 4.32 -4.07 6.34
C ALA A 117 5.74 -4.55 6.00
N TRP A 118 6.61 -4.71 7.02
CA TRP A 118 8.02 -5.07 6.82
C TRP A 118 8.24 -6.53 6.39
N GLU A 119 7.46 -7.46 6.93
CA GLU A 119 7.65 -8.90 6.70
C GLU A 119 6.77 -9.48 5.60
N GLY A 120 5.62 -8.86 5.30
CA GLY A 120 4.68 -9.36 4.28
C GLY A 120 4.13 -8.31 3.32
N GLY A 121 4.51 -7.03 3.47
CA GLY A 121 3.92 -5.95 2.68
C GLY A 121 2.43 -5.73 2.95
N GLU A 122 1.96 -6.10 4.14
CA GLU A 122 0.55 -5.97 4.55
C GLU A 122 0.32 -4.77 5.47
N ILE A 123 -0.66 -3.93 5.15
CA ILE A 123 -1.06 -2.76 5.97
C ILE A 123 -2.41 -3.07 6.63
N TRP A 124 -2.44 -3.15 7.97
CA TRP A 124 -3.56 -3.77 8.69
C TRP A 124 -4.56 -2.84 9.37
N LYS A 125 -4.19 -1.61 9.74
CA LYS A 125 -5.01 -0.76 10.61
C LYS A 125 -5.06 0.69 10.11
N LYS A 126 -6.11 1.39 10.52
CA LYS A 126 -6.19 2.86 10.48
C LYS A 126 -5.22 3.41 11.52
N GLY A 127 -4.43 4.42 11.16
CA GLY A 127 -3.49 5.08 12.07
C GLY A 127 -2.01 4.66 11.93
N PHE A 128 -1.71 3.49 11.36
CA PHE A 128 -0.34 3.21 10.92
C PHE A 128 -0.03 4.06 9.69
N VAL A 129 0.94 4.97 9.82
CA VAL A 129 1.56 5.80 8.77
C VAL A 129 0.64 6.05 7.58
N ASN A 130 -0.19 7.09 7.67
CA ASN A 130 -1.06 7.62 6.60
C ASN A 130 -1.45 6.59 5.52
N ARG A 131 -2.14 5.50 5.93
CA ARG A 131 -2.43 4.30 5.11
C ARG A 131 -2.81 4.61 3.66
N VAL A 132 -3.68 5.59 3.46
CA VAL A 132 -4.15 6.04 2.14
C VAL A 132 -2.97 6.42 1.25
N ALA A 133 -2.07 7.25 1.76
CA ALA A 133 -0.90 7.70 1.03
C ALA A 133 0.10 6.55 0.80
N LEU A 134 0.29 5.67 1.79
CA LEU A 134 1.19 4.52 1.63
C LEU A 134 0.65 3.54 0.58
N GLU A 135 -0.66 3.28 0.57
CA GLU A 135 -1.33 2.48 -0.46
C GLU A 135 -1.17 3.12 -1.84
N ILE A 136 -1.36 4.43 -1.96
CA ILE A 136 -1.10 5.17 -3.21
C ILE A 136 0.34 4.96 -3.65
N PHE A 137 1.33 5.22 -2.80
CA PHE A 137 2.75 5.08 -3.15
C PHE A 137 3.14 3.64 -3.51
N LEU A 138 2.64 2.64 -2.77
CA LEU A 138 2.89 1.23 -3.08
C LEU A 138 2.36 0.86 -4.46
N ASN A 139 1.15 1.30 -4.82
CA ASN A 139 0.59 0.96 -6.13
C ASN A 139 1.25 1.74 -7.27
N ILE A 140 1.73 2.96 -7.01
CA ILE A 140 2.43 3.79 -7.99
C ILE A 140 3.86 3.31 -8.27
N LYS A 141 4.62 3.03 -7.21
CA LYS A 141 6.07 2.77 -7.29
C LYS A 141 6.40 1.30 -7.51
N ARG A 142 5.49 0.38 -7.21
CA ARG A 142 5.71 -1.05 -7.43
C ARG A 142 6.07 -1.31 -8.88
N GLN A 143 7.28 -1.78 -9.09
CA GLN A 143 7.72 -2.19 -10.42
C GLN A 143 7.17 -3.57 -10.77
N LEU A 144 7.18 -3.85 -12.05
CA LEU A 144 6.79 -5.14 -12.61
C LEU A 144 7.72 -6.25 -12.07
N GLY A 145 7.20 -7.13 -11.21
CA GLY A 145 7.92 -8.27 -10.64
C GLY A 145 8.26 -8.14 -9.14
N GLU A 146 8.15 -6.95 -8.56
CA GLU A 146 8.40 -6.73 -7.12
C GLU A 146 7.25 -7.25 -6.26
N THR A 147 7.60 -7.92 -5.16
CA THR A 147 6.66 -8.23 -4.08
C THR A 147 6.28 -6.96 -3.33
N ARG A 148 5.08 -6.95 -2.70
CA ARG A 148 4.68 -5.84 -1.83
C ARG A 148 5.69 -5.60 -0.71
N LYS A 149 6.30 -6.67 -0.18
CA LYS A 149 7.36 -6.61 0.82
C LYS A 149 8.58 -5.85 0.30
N GLU A 150 9.10 -6.21 -0.87
CA GLU A 150 10.25 -5.53 -1.49
C GLU A 150 9.94 -4.06 -1.75
N THR A 151 8.78 -3.76 -2.35
CA THR A 151 8.37 -2.38 -2.59
C THR A 151 8.26 -1.59 -1.29
N VAL A 152 7.65 -2.12 -0.22
CA VAL A 152 7.62 -1.43 1.09
C VAL A 152 9.03 -1.15 1.60
N ARG A 153 9.94 -2.13 1.53
CA ARG A 153 11.31 -1.98 2.03
C ARG A 153 12.12 -0.96 1.21
N GLU A 154 11.83 -0.84 -0.08
CA GLU A 154 12.47 0.13 -0.97
C GLU A 154 11.90 1.54 -0.79
N ILE A 155 10.58 1.69 -0.89
CA ILE A 155 9.96 3.02 -0.96
C ILE A 155 9.73 3.62 0.40
N ALA A 156 9.57 2.79 1.44
CA ALA A 156 9.20 3.20 2.80
C ALA A 156 10.18 2.63 3.85
N PRO A 157 11.50 2.94 3.76
CA PRO A 157 12.48 2.50 4.75
C PRO A 157 12.11 2.88 6.19
N SER A 158 11.31 3.93 6.41
CA SER A 158 10.75 4.29 7.72
C SER A 158 10.00 3.14 8.40
N THR A 159 9.41 2.22 7.62
CA THR A 159 8.72 1.03 8.15
C THR A 159 9.63 0.21 9.08
N LYS A 160 10.92 0.11 8.74
CA LYS A 160 11.91 -0.57 9.58
C LYS A 160 12.10 0.13 10.92
N ASP A 161 12.11 1.46 10.89
CA ASP A 161 12.35 2.32 12.05
C ASP A 161 11.17 2.32 13.03
N PHE A 162 10.01 1.78 12.64
CA PHE A 162 8.87 1.53 13.51
C PHE A 162 8.84 0.12 14.12
N LEU A 163 9.71 -0.80 13.71
CA LEU A 163 9.70 -2.17 14.24
C LEU A 163 9.95 -2.15 15.76
N PRO A 164 9.20 -2.93 16.56
CA PRO A 164 9.37 -2.88 17.99
C PRO A 164 10.72 -3.39 18.48
N ILE A 165 11.20 -2.83 19.59
CA ILE A 165 12.40 -3.31 20.31
C ILE A 165 12.04 -4.08 21.60
N PHE A 166 10.84 -4.65 21.65
CA PHE A 166 10.31 -5.45 22.76
C PHE A 166 9.61 -6.71 22.24
N SER A 167 9.26 -7.65 23.12
CA SER A 167 8.58 -8.90 22.70
C SER A 167 7.13 -8.62 22.27
N TYR A 168 6.78 -8.93 21.02
CA TYR A 168 5.42 -8.80 20.47
C TYR A 168 4.93 -10.03 19.68
N LEU A 169 5.76 -11.08 19.55
CA LEU A 169 5.39 -12.32 18.87
C LEU A 169 5.04 -13.44 19.88
N LYS A 170 4.01 -14.22 19.56
CA LYS A 170 3.60 -15.43 20.27
C LYS A 170 3.57 -16.62 19.31
N ILE A 171 3.86 -17.82 19.78
CA ILE A 171 3.55 -19.04 19.03
C ILE A 171 2.08 -19.46 19.28
N ASN A 172 1.57 -20.39 18.47
CA ASN A 172 0.15 -20.81 18.48
C ASN A 172 -0.40 -21.32 19.82
N ASP A 173 0.44 -21.72 20.77
CA ASP A 173 0.01 -22.14 22.12
C ASP A 173 -0.12 -20.97 23.11
N GLY A 174 0.15 -19.74 22.65
CA GLY A 174 0.11 -18.51 23.44
C GLY A 174 1.42 -18.14 24.13
N GLN A 175 2.47 -18.97 24.03
CA GLN A 175 3.78 -18.66 24.60
C GLN A 175 4.44 -17.48 23.87
N VAL A 176 4.90 -16.51 24.67
CA VAL A 176 5.63 -15.33 24.17
C VAL A 176 7.04 -15.72 23.75
N ILE A 177 7.41 -15.36 22.52
CA ILE A 177 8.78 -15.47 22.03
C ILE A 177 9.57 -14.30 22.62
N GLN A 178 10.64 -14.59 23.35
CA GLN A 178 11.47 -13.54 23.94
C GLN A 178 12.20 -12.75 22.86
N PHE A 179 12.24 -11.42 22.99
CA PHE A 179 12.88 -10.53 22.03
C PHE A 179 14.36 -10.89 21.86
N SER A 180 14.76 -11.21 20.62
CA SER A 180 16.12 -11.61 20.26
C SER A 180 16.42 -11.22 18.81
N PRO A 181 17.69 -11.01 18.44
CA PRO A 181 18.08 -10.78 17.04
C PRO A 181 17.72 -11.90 16.07
N ASP A 182 17.63 -13.13 16.56
CA ASP A 182 17.38 -14.33 15.74
C ASP A 182 15.88 -14.58 15.51
N ASP A 183 15.02 -14.08 16.40
CA ASP A 183 13.58 -14.32 16.37
C ASP A 183 12.74 -13.11 15.95
N TYR A 184 13.38 -11.94 15.77
CA TYR A 184 12.71 -10.69 15.42
C TYR A 184 13.45 -9.91 14.34
N PRO A 185 12.74 -9.19 13.45
CA PRO A 185 13.38 -8.21 12.58
C PRO A 185 13.91 -7.04 13.42
N GLN A 186 15.12 -6.59 13.10
CA GLN A 186 15.85 -5.66 13.96
C GLN A 186 15.65 -4.18 13.59
N ASN A 187 15.29 -3.38 14.60
CA ASN A 187 15.26 -1.93 14.54
C ASN A 187 16.55 -1.34 15.13
N ASN A 188 17.58 -1.24 14.30
CA ASN A 188 18.88 -0.71 14.73
C ASN A 188 18.82 0.78 15.10
N LEU A 189 17.80 1.54 14.66
CA LEU A 189 17.69 2.95 15.00
C LEU A 189 17.27 3.09 16.46
N LEU A 190 16.08 2.59 16.82
CA LEU A 190 15.53 2.73 18.17
C LEU A 190 16.40 1.99 19.20
N ALA A 191 16.99 0.85 18.83
CA ALA A 191 17.84 0.06 19.73
C ALA A 191 19.15 0.79 20.12
N ASN A 192 19.62 1.72 19.29
CA ASN A 192 20.88 2.45 19.52
C ASN A 192 20.67 3.89 20.01
N TRP A 193 19.43 4.36 20.12
CA TRP A 193 19.16 5.69 20.67
C TRP A 193 19.52 5.78 22.14
N ALA A 194 20.09 6.93 22.50
CA ALA A 194 20.46 7.16 23.88
C ALA A 194 19.22 7.28 24.78
N PRO A 195 19.32 6.92 26.07
CA PRO A 195 18.27 7.18 27.05
C PRO A 195 18.01 8.69 27.16
N PHE A 196 16.76 9.10 27.36
CA PHE A 196 16.42 10.52 27.41
C PHE A 196 17.15 11.31 28.50
N SER A 197 17.56 10.63 29.57
CA SER A 197 18.38 11.19 30.66
C SER A 197 19.69 11.87 30.22
N ILE A 198 20.21 11.56 29.02
CA ILE A 198 21.41 12.23 28.49
C ILE A 198 21.13 13.65 27.97
N PHE A 199 19.86 14.02 27.79
CA PHE A 199 19.41 15.32 27.30
C PHE A 199 18.71 16.11 28.42
N PRO A 200 19.34 16.42 29.57
CA PRO A 200 18.64 16.99 30.73
C PRO A 200 18.08 18.40 30.48
N GLU A 201 18.69 19.17 29.57
CA GLU A 201 18.24 20.53 29.24
C GLU A 201 17.09 20.55 28.22
N THR A 202 16.86 19.44 27.51
CA THR A 202 15.83 19.30 26.46
C THR A 202 15.08 17.97 26.59
N THR A 203 14.91 17.48 27.84
CA THR A 203 14.19 16.24 28.09
C THR A 203 12.75 16.43 27.63
N PRO A 204 12.22 15.58 26.74
CA PRO A 204 10.90 15.80 26.19
C PRO A 204 9.82 15.60 27.25
N TYR A 205 8.78 16.41 27.16
CA TYR A 205 7.52 16.14 27.80
C TYR A 205 6.71 15.18 26.94
N VAL A 206 6.30 14.04 27.50
CA VAL A 206 5.58 12.99 26.76
C VAL A 206 4.08 13.09 27.00
N ILE A 207 3.31 13.26 25.95
CA ILE A 207 1.85 13.12 25.98
C ILE A 207 1.49 11.82 25.25
N TYR A 208 0.64 11.00 25.85
CA TYR A 208 0.26 9.71 25.27
C TYR A 208 -1.22 9.39 25.50
N GLY A 209 -1.80 8.55 24.64
CA GLY A 209 -3.14 8.00 24.86
C GLY A 209 -3.11 6.66 25.59
N LYS A 210 -4.18 6.35 26.32
CA LYS A 210 -4.36 5.11 27.08
C LYS A 210 -5.80 4.63 26.98
N ASN A 211 -6.05 3.40 27.42
CA ASN A 211 -7.39 2.81 27.52
C ASN A 211 -8.09 2.53 26.17
N GLN A 212 -7.37 2.60 25.05
CA GLN A 212 -7.88 2.22 23.73
C GLN A 212 -7.33 0.86 23.26
N PRO A 213 -8.14 0.02 22.57
CA PRO A 213 -7.69 -1.26 22.03
C PRO A 213 -6.52 -1.13 21.03
N THR A 214 -5.33 -1.51 21.48
CA THR A 214 -4.06 -1.32 20.78
C THR A 214 -3.42 -2.68 20.47
N LEU A 215 -2.86 -2.83 19.26
CA LEU A 215 -2.27 -4.11 18.85
C LEU A 215 -1.05 -4.39 19.72
N ARG A 216 -1.04 -5.54 20.39
CA ARG A 216 0.02 -5.90 21.32
C ARG A 216 0.75 -7.19 20.95
N TRP A 217 0.00 -8.15 20.42
CA TRP A 217 0.50 -9.49 20.17
C TRP A 217 0.18 -9.97 18.76
N LEU A 218 1.17 -10.56 18.10
CA LEU A 218 0.99 -11.31 16.87
C LEU A 218 1.25 -12.78 17.17
N THR A 219 0.21 -13.60 17.11
CA THR A 219 0.37 -15.06 17.15
C THR A 219 0.83 -15.49 15.76
N ILE A 220 2.01 -16.10 15.67
CA ILE A 220 2.65 -16.44 14.40
C ILE A 220 2.76 -17.95 14.19
N THR A 221 2.74 -18.34 12.92
CA THR A 221 3.14 -19.66 12.47
C THR A 221 4.43 -19.59 11.64
N LYS A 222 5.37 -20.50 11.93
CA LYS A 222 6.53 -20.75 11.05
C LYS A 222 6.22 -21.77 9.95
N ASP A 223 5.05 -22.41 9.99
CA ASP A 223 4.56 -23.23 8.89
C ASP A 223 4.00 -22.33 7.79
N LEU A 224 4.92 -21.73 7.04
CA LEU A 224 4.60 -20.79 5.96
C LEU A 224 4.04 -21.54 4.76
N SER A 225 3.07 -20.91 4.08
CA SER A 225 2.64 -21.35 2.77
C SER A 225 3.82 -21.36 1.80
N TRP A 226 3.82 -22.23 0.81
CA TRP A 226 4.94 -22.28 -0.13
C TRP A 226 5.06 -20.95 -0.93
N ILE A 227 3.98 -20.17 -1.08
CA ILE A 227 4.03 -18.79 -1.62
C ILE A 227 4.90 -17.92 -0.74
N ASP A 228 4.60 -17.87 0.56
CA ASP A 228 5.32 -17.03 1.51
C ASP A 228 6.80 -17.41 1.56
N ARG A 229 7.13 -18.70 1.42
CA ARG A 229 8.53 -19.18 1.32
C ARG A 229 9.23 -18.71 0.05
N VAL A 230 8.55 -18.77 -1.10
CA VAL A 230 9.11 -18.36 -2.41
C VAL A 230 9.27 -16.84 -2.49
N LEU A 231 8.32 -16.09 -1.94
CA LEU A 231 8.39 -14.62 -1.87
C LEU A 231 9.32 -14.12 -0.75
N GLY A 232 9.88 -15.03 0.06
CA GLY A 232 10.67 -14.68 1.24
C GLY A 232 9.89 -13.85 2.26
N ASN A 233 8.56 -13.98 2.32
CA ASN A 233 7.73 -13.30 3.30
C ASN A 233 7.81 -13.99 4.67
N TRP A 234 7.58 -13.21 5.73
CA TRP A 234 7.44 -13.72 7.10
C TRP A 234 8.64 -14.54 7.57
N GLU A 235 9.84 -13.99 7.41
CA GLU A 235 11.11 -14.61 7.83
C GLU A 235 11.05 -15.05 9.30
N TYR A 236 10.38 -14.25 10.12
CA TYR A 236 10.21 -14.48 11.55
C TYR A 236 8.87 -15.15 11.91
N GLY A 237 8.00 -15.43 10.94
CA GLY A 237 6.73 -16.15 11.09
C GLY A 237 5.50 -15.33 10.69
N LYS A 238 4.50 -16.01 10.11
CA LYS A 238 3.30 -15.35 9.58
C LYS A 238 2.24 -15.17 10.66
N PRO A 239 1.70 -13.96 10.87
CA PRO A 239 0.61 -13.75 11.81
C PRO A 239 -0.64 -14.52 11.39
N VAL A 240 -1.16 -15.34 12.30
CA VAL A 240 -2.44 -16.04 12.16
C VAL A 240 -3.52 -15.41 13.03
N GLU A 241 -3.13 -14.65 14.06
CA GLU A 241 -4.02 -13.94 14.96
C GLU A 241 -3.38 -12.62 15.43
N LYS A 242 -4.21 -11.61 15.64
CA LYS A 242 -3.83 -10.27 16.14
C LYS A 242 -4.53 -10.05 17.48
N GLY A 243 -3.75 -9.97 18.56
CA GLY A 243 -4.22 -9.73 19.92
C GLY A 243 -4.13 -8.26 20.29
N TYR A 244 -5.24 -7.70 20.78
CA TYR A 244 -5.34 -6.31 21.20
C TYR A 244 -5.47 -6.23 22.72
N GLU A 245 -4.80 -5.26 23.32
CA GLU A 245 -4.91 -4.95 24.75
C GLU A 245 -5.45 -3.53 24.90
N SER A 246 -6.26 -3.30 25.94
CA SER A 246 -6.83 -1.97 26.20
C SER A 246 -6.31 -1.36 27.50
N ASN A 247 -5.79 -2.14 28.43
CA ASN A 247 -5.50 -1.68 29.79
C ASN A 247 -4.00 -1.67 30.10
N GLY A 248 -3.61 -0.82 31.05
CA GLY A 248 -2.24 -0.76 31.57
C GLY A 248 -1.23 -0.32 30.52
N GLU A 249 0.00 -0.82 30.65
CA GLU A 249 1.12 -0.49 29.74
C GLU A 249 0.95 -1.11 28.35
N ASP A 250 0.19 -2.19 28.23
CA ASP A 250 -0.07 -2.90 26.97
C ASP A 250 -1.22 -2.29 26.17
N GLY A 251 -2.14 -1.57 26.83
CA GLY A 251 -3.11 -0.68 26.18
C GLY A 251 -2.45 0.58 25.62
N GLY A 252 -3.22 1.45 24.97
CA GLY A 252 -2.65 2.61 24.27
C GLY A 252 -3.69 3.56 23.73
N ASP A 253 -3.33 4.23 22.64
CA ASP A 253 -4.16 5.19 21.90
C ASP A 253 -4.86 4.57 20.67
N GLY A 254 -4.82 3.24 20.54
CA GLY A 254 -5.38 2.50 19.42
C GLY A 254 -4.36 2.21 18.31
N THR A 255 -3.19 2.87 18.34
CA THR A 255 -2.05 2.63 17.45
C THR A 255 -0.76 2.36 18.23
N VAL A 256 -0.43 3.22 19.20
CA VAL A 256 0.78 3.17 20.02
C VAL A 256 0.41 2.79 21.44
N SER A 257 1.06 1.74 21.96
CA SER A 257 0.88 1.32 23.36
C SER A 257 1.53 2.30 24.32
N VAL A 258 1.04 2.37 25.56
CA VAL A 258 1.64 3.17 26.64
C VAL A 258 3.10 2.75 26.86
N LEU A 259 3.39 1.44 26.80
CA LEU A 259 4.75 0.90 26.84
C LEU A 259 5.67 1.55 25.80
N SER A 260 5.18 1.72 24.57
CA SER A 260 5.97 2.30 23.48
C SER A 260 6.02 3.83 23.55
N ALA A 261 4.92 4.48 23.94
CA ALA A 261 4.84 5.94 24.04
C ALA A 261 5.62 6.50 25.23
N TYR A 262 5.66 5.78 26.35
CA TYR A 262 6.28 6.20 27.61
C TYR A 262 7.31 5.17 28.08
N PRO A 263 8.51 5.15 27.47
CA PRO A 263 9.50 4.09 27.67
C PRO A 263 10.31 4.19 28.97
N GLU A 264 10.36 5.37 29.59
CA GLU A 264 11.21 5.66 30.74
C GLU A 264 10.40 6.34 31.84
N ALA A 265 10.34 5.72 33.03
CA ALA A 265 9.57 6.25 34.17
C ALA A 265 10.10 7.59 34.73
N SER A 266 11.28 8.04 34.30
CA SER A 266 11.89 9.33 34.66
C SER A 266 11.39 10.49 33.80
N LEU A 267 10.70 10.23 32.69
CA LEU A 267 10.20 11.28 31.81
C LEU A 267 9.01 11.99 32.45
N SER A 268 8.91 13.30 32.23
CA SER A 268 7.69 14.02 32.55
C SER A 268 6.64 13.66 31.51
N ALA A 269 5.48 13.18 31.95
CA ALA A 269 4.46 12.70 31.04
C ALA A 269 3.03 12.93 31.53
N PHE A 270 2.10 12.91 30.58
CA PHE A 270 0.66 12.95 30.83
C PHE A 270 -0.10 12.01 29.89
N GLY A 271 -0.98 11.19 30.44
CA GLY A 271 -1.77 10.21 29.69
C GLY A 271 -3.26 10.53 29.62
N PHE A 272 -3.81 10.63 28.41
CA PHE A 272 -5.23 10.89 28.12
C PHE A 272 -6.00 9.62 27.73
N GLU A 273 -7.30 9.54 28.04
CA GLU A 273 -8.18 8.45 27.54
C GLU A 273 -8.66 8.70 26.11
N LEU A 274 -7.77 9.20 25.26
CA LEU A 274 -8.03 9.60 23.89
C LEU A 274 -7.31 8.67 22.90
N GLY A 275 -7.85 8.57 21.69
CA GLY A 275 -7.22 7.84 20.60
C GLY A 275 -6.07 8.60 19.95
N HIS A 276 -5.36 7.94 19.03
CA HIS A 276 -4.11 8.43 18.44
C HIS A 276 -4.28 9.77 17.71
N ARG A 277 -5.47 10.08 17.16
CA ARG A 277 -5.73 11.38 16.52
C ARG A 277 -6.23 12.40 17.52
N GLU A 278 -7.11 11.97 18.41
CA GLU A 278 -7.78 12.81 19.41
C GLU A 278 -6.78 13.45 20.38
N ILE A 279 -5.66 12.79 20.69
CA ILE A 279 -4.58 13.33 21.54
C ILE A 279 -3.86 14.56 20.97
N VAL A 280 -4.10 14.95 19.72
CA VAL A 280 -3.58 16.19 19.12
C VAL A 280 -4.64 17.15 18.60
N SER A 281 -5.91 16.72 18.59
CA SER A 281 -7.03 17.52 18.07
C SER A 281 -8.03 17.98 19.13
N GLU A 282 -8.15 17.26 20.25
CA GLU A 282 -9.08 17.61 21.33
C GLU A 282 -8.59 18.77 22.19
N ASP A 283 -9.52 19.64 22.61
CA ASP A 283 -9.23 20.87 23.35
C ASP A 283 -8.44 20.62 24.66
N GLU A 284 -8.75 19.54 25.38
CA GLU A 284 -8.04 19.20 26.62
C GLU A 284 -6.58 18.81 26.36
N ALA A 285 -6.32 18.13 25.25
CA ALA A 285 -4.99 17.69 24.87
C ALA A 285 -4.17 18.87 24.31
N ILE A 286 -4.78 19.70 23.47
CA ILE A 286 -4.17 20.95 22.97
C ILE A 286 -3.83 21.87 24.14
N SER A 287 -4.73 22.02 25.11
CA SER A 287 -4.48 22.84 26.31
C SER A 287 -3.28 22.34 27.11
N LYS A 288 -3.09 21.01 27.18
CA LYS A 288 -1.92 20.43 27.81
C LYS A 288 -0.64 20.68 27.02
N ILE A 289 -0.68 20.51 25.70
CA ILE A 289 0.47 20.82 24.81
C ILE A 289 0.89 22.29 24.98
N MET A 290 -0.06 23.23 24.90
CA MET A 290 0.18 24.66 25.07
C MET A 290 0.79 24.99 26.43
N GLY A 291 0.24 24.39 27.49
CA GLY A 291 0.74 24.60 28.86
C GLY A 291 2.19 24.16 29.06
N GLU A 292 2.61 23.05 28.46
CA GLU A 292 4.01 22.60 28.54
C GLU A 292 4.97 23.52 27.77
N LEU A 293 4.46 24.26 26.78
CA LEU A 293 5.19 25.28 26.06
C LEU A 293 5.18 26.67 26.74
N ASP A 294 4.61 26.80 27.94
CA ASP A 294 4.33 28.07 28.64
C ASP A 294 3.41 29.02 27.86
N LEU A 295 2.47 28.48 27.10
CA LEU A 295 1.50 29.24 26.30
C LEU A 295 0.09 29.17 26.88
N GLU A 296 -0.69 30.23 26.69
CA GLU A 296 -2.10 30.23 27.06
C GLU A 296 -2.92 29.36 26.07
N SER A 297 -3.90 28.62 26.60
CA SER A 297 -4.82 27.82 25.79
C SER A 297 -6.18 28.49 25.71
N THR A 298 -6.29 29.49 24.85
CA THR A 298 -7.59 30.03 24.42
C THR A 298 -7.87 29.54 23.01
N SER A 299 -8.82 28.61 22.88
CA SER A 299 -9.30 28.12 21.58
C SER A 299 -10.37 29.05 21.02
N GLY A 300 -10.48 29.10 19.68
CA GLY A 300 -11.44 29.93 18.98
C GLY A 300 -12.03 29.32 17.71
N ALA A 301 -11.77 28.05 17.41
CA ALA A 301 -12.15 27.42 16.14
C ALA A 301 -12.91 26.11 16.34
N ASP A 302 -13.86 25.85 15.44
CA ASP A 302 -14.60 24.59 15.37
C ASP A 302 -13.75 23.50 14.70
N PHE A 303 -13.83 22.27 15.22
CA PHE A 303 -13.16 21.09 14.67
C PHE A 303 -13.72 20.70 13.28
N GLN A 304 -12.83 20.43 12.33
CA GLN A 304 -13.18 19.78 11.06
C GLN A 304 -12.75 18.31 11.10
N GLU A 305 -13.65 17.42 10.67
CA GLU A 305 -13.36 15.99 10.60
C GLU A 305 -12.42 15.67 9.42
N ASP A 306 -11.46 14.78 9.65
CA ASP A 306 -10.63 14.23 8.58
C ASP A 306 -11.47 13.50 7.54
N ALA A 307 -11.04 13.56 6.28
CA ALA A 307 -11.60 12.76 5.20
C ALA A 307 -11.39 11.26 5.46
N GLN A 308 -12.48 10.51 5.28
CA GLN A 308 -12.55 9.06 5.51
C GLN A 308 -12.42 8.26 4.21
N ASP A 309 -12.88 8.87 3.11
CA ASP A 309 -12.97 8.24 1.80
C ASP A 309 -12.09 8.97 0.79
N TYR A 310 -11.44 8.24 -0.11
CA TYR A 310 -10.55 8.78 -1.12
C TYR A 310 -10.75 8.11 -2.48
N LEU A 311 -10.70 8.91 -3.53
CA LEU A 311 -10.62 8.47 -4.91
C LEU A 311 -9.33 8.99 -5.52
N ALA A 312 -8.43 8.09 -5.89
CA ALA A 312 -7.13 8.40 -6.47
C ALA A 312 -7.05 7.96 -7.93
N PHE A 313 -6.44 8.78 -8.78
CA PHE A 313 -6.11 8.48 -10.17
C PHE A 313 -4.62 8.69 -10.36
N TYR A 314 -3.93 7.71 -10.91
CA TYR A 314 -2.53 7.83 -11.25
C TYR A 314 -2.26 7.34 -12.67
N LEU A 315 -1.50 8.09 -13.46
CA LEU A 315 -1.22 7.78 -14.85
C LEU A 315 0.28 7.56 -15.08
N HIS A 316 0.61 6.36 -15.54
CA HIS A 316 1.92 6.06 -16.12
C HIS A 316 2.01 6.60 -17.55
N SER A 317 3.14 7.23 -17.87
CA SER A 317 3.49 7.78 -19.19
C SER A 317 3.35 6.78 -20.35
N PRO A 318 3.16 7.25 -21.61
CA PRO A 318 3.37 8.63 -22.10
C PRO A 318 2.05 9.39 -22.38
N ALA A 319 1.27 9.64 -21.33
CA ALA A 319 0.06 10.46 -21.39
C ALA A 319 -0.11 11.30 -20.13
N HIS A 320 -0.95 12.32 -20.17
CA HIS A 320 -1.34 13.14 -19.01
C HIS A 320 -2.85 13.12 -18.78
N LEU A 321 -3.27 13.57 -17.60
CA LEU A 321 -4.67 13.61 -17.19
C LEU A 321 -5.31 14.96 -17.49
N GLU A 322 -6.56 14.93 -17.97
CA GLU A 322 -7.46 16.08 -17.95
C GLU A 322 -8.78 15.68 -17.28
N VAL A 323 -9.16 16.37 -16.21
CA VAL A 323 -10.40 16.07 -15.48
C VAL A 323 -11.31 17.29 -15.47
N ALA A 324 -12.62 17.04 -15.60
CA ALA A 324 -13.64 18.08 -15.50
C ALA A 324 -14.42 17.95 -14.19
N ASN A 325 -14.90 19.08 -13.64
CA ASN A 325 -15.82 19.14 -12.49
C ASN A 325 -15.26 18.55 -11.18
N LEU A 326 -13.96 18.75 -10.93
CA LEU A 326 -13.39 18.50 -9.61
C LEU A 326 -14.02 19.41 -8.54
N PRO A 327 -14.18 18.93 -7.30
CA PRO A 327 -14.41 19.80 -6.15
C PRO A 327 -13.36 20.91 -6.06
N LYS A 328 -13.73 22.07 -5.50
CA LYS A 328 -12.80 23.20 -5.32
C LYS A 328 -11.82 22.98 -4.17
N ASP A 329 -12.28 22.27 -3.13
CA ASP A 329 -11.56 21.98 -1.91
C ASP A 329 -11.30 20.46 -1.82
N ASP A 330 -10.33 20.04 -1.01
CA ASP A 330 -9.98 18.63 -0.75
C ASP A 330 -9.57 17.80 -1.98
N VAL A 331 -9.00 18.46 -2.98
CA VAL A 331 -8.40 17.80 -4.14
C VAL A 331 -6.92 18.10 -4.21
N PHE A 332 -6.12 17.06 -4.37
CA PHE A 332 -4.71 17.16 -4.71
C PHE A 332 -4.49 16.89 -6.19
N LEU A 333 -3.64 17.70 -6.80
CA LEU A 333 -3.19 17.57 -8.18
C LEU A 333 -1.67 17.40 -8.19
N GLY A 334 -1.21 16.25 -8.67
CA GLY A 334 0.20 15.93 -8.83
C GLY A 334 0.61 15.92 -10.29
N GLU A 335 1.54 16.80 -10.65
CA GLU A 335 2.10 16.96 -11.98
C GLU A 335 3.52 16.38 -12.11
N ASP A 336 3.85 15.81 -13.26
CA ASP A 336 5.21 15.42 -13.64
C ASP A 336 5.59 16.20 -14.91
N ASP A 337 6.72 16.91 -14.89
CA ASP A 337 7.15 17.84 -15.95
C ASP A 337 6.04 18.80 -16.44
N GLY A 338 5.29 19.37 -15.49
CA GLY A 338 4.18 20.30 -15.75
C GLY A 338 2.93 19.65 -16.36
N LYS A 339 2.82 18.32 -16.32
CA LYS A 339 1.66 17.57 -16.80
C LYS A 339 1.00 16.78 -15.69
N LEU A 340 -0.31 16.88 -15.55
CA LEU A 340 -1.06 16.19 -14.51
C LEU A 340 -0.95 14.66 -14.64
N LYS A 341 -0.50 13.98 -13.57
CA LYS A 341 -0.35 12.52 -13.49
C LYS A 341 -1.10 11.90 -12.32
N LEU A 342 -1.32 12.66 -11.24
CA LEU A 342 -1.97 12.20 -10.02
C LEU A 342 -3.12 13.12 -9.65
N ILE A 343 -4.27 12.55 -9.31
CA ILE A 343 -5.40 13.28 -8.74
C ILE A 343 -5.83 12.50 -7.50
N ILE A 344 -5.98 13.16 -6.35
CA ILE A 344 -6.57 12.55 -5.14
C ILE A 344 -7.73 13.43 -4.71
N ILE A 345 -8.90 12.82 -4.56
CA ILE A 345 -10.12 13.49 -4.12
C ILE A 345 -10.48 12.93 -2.75
N ALA A 346 -10.52 13.78 -1.72
CA ALA A 346 -11.02 13.43 -0.41
C ALA A 346 -12.56 13.55 -0.36
N ASN A 347 -13.20 12.67 0.41
CA ASN A 347 -14.65 12.52 0.54
C ASN A 347 -15.41 12.62 -0.81
N PRO A 348 -15.03 11.81 -1.82
CA PRO A 348 -15.70 11.83 -3.12
C PRO A 348 -17.19 11.49 -2.95
N GLN A 349 -18.05 12.25 -3.63
CA GLN A 349 -19.49 12.01 -3.62
C GLN A 349 -19.83 10.59 -4.13
N VAL A 350 -20.55 9.81 -3.33
CA VAL A 350 -21.01 8.46 -3.68
C VAL A 350 -21.87 8.50 -4.94
N ASP A 351 -21.64 7.54 -5.84
CA ASP A 351 -22.30 7.37 -7.14
C ASP A 351 -22.17 8.55 -8.13
N LYS A 352 -21.41 9.61 -7.78
CA LYS A 352 -21.05 10.67 -8.72
C LYS A 352 -20.09 10.11 -9.78
N GLU A 353 -20.34 10.44 -11.03
CA GLU A 353 -19.42 10.16 -12.14
C GLU A 353 -18.32 11.22 -12.25
N TYR A 354 -17.07 10.77 -12.12
CA TYR A 354 -15.87 11.54 -12.39
C TYR A 354 -15.39 11.19 -13.80
N SER A 355 -15.36 12.20 -14.67
CA SER A 355 -14.87 12.07 -16.05
C SER A 355 -13.39 12.43 -16.10
N VAL A 356 -12.55 11.42 -16.24
CA VAL A 356 -11.10 11.53 -16.32
C VAL A 356 -10.67 11.20 -17.74
N ASN A 357 -9.95 12.11 -18.37
CA ASN A 357 -9.39 11.88 -19.68
C ASN A 357 -7.91 11.60 -19.59
N VAL A 358 -7.46 10.63 -20.36
CA VAL A 358 -6.05 10.36 -20.62
C VAL A 358 -5.73 10.94 -22.00
N VAL A 359 -4.79 11.87 -22.05
CA VAL A 359 -4.37 12.56 -23.28
C VAL A 359 -2.94 12.16 -23.61
N GLY A 360 -2.75 11.54 -24.77
CA GLY A 360 -1.45 11.07 -25.24
C GLY A 360 -0.46 12.21 -25.43
N ASP A 361 0.72 12.06 -24.83
CA ASP A 361 1.85 12.95 -25.06
C ASP A 361 2.70 12.46 -26.23
N GLU A 362 2.93 11.16 -26.25
CA GLU A 362 3.71 10.47 -27.26
C GLU A 362 3.02 9.17 -27.67
N LYS A 363 3.56 8.50 -28.70
CA LYS A 363 3.09 7.17 -29.05
C LYS A 363 3.60 6.15 -28.04
N GLY A 364 2.70 5.46 -27.34
CA GLY A 364 3.09 4.40 -26.41
C GLY A 364 1.92 3.79 -25.63
N GLU A 365 2.23 2.85 -24.76
CA GLU A 365 1.28 2.28 -23.80
C GLU A 365 1.22 3.15 -22.56
N TYR A 366 0.01 3.49 -22.12
CA TYR A 366 -0.22 4.13 -20.82
C TYR A 366 -0.93 3.15 -19.86
N THR A 367 -0.80 3.42 -18.57
CA THR A 367 -1.61 2.75 -17.53
C THR A 367 -2.21 3.79 -16.60
N LEU A 368 -3.54 3.88 -16.57
CA LEU A 368 -4.31 4.63 -15.59
C LEU A 368 -4.67 3.70 -14.43
N THR A 369 -4.07 3.91 -13.26
CA THR A 369 -4.38 3.23 -12.01
C THR A 369 -5.41 4.04 -11.23
N VAL A 370 -6.49 3.42 -10.82
CA VAL A 370 -7.60 4.03 -10.06
C VAL A 370 -7.72 3.34 -8.72
N GLY A 371 -7.64 4.12 -7.64
CA GLY A 371 -7.80 3.66 -6.26
C GLY A 371 -9.07 4.20 -5.64
N GLN A 372 -9.93 3.32 -5.15
CA GLN A 372 -11.06 3.65 -4.28
C GLN A 372 -10.71 3.17 -2.88
N ILE A 373 -10.51 4.09 -1.97
CA ILE A 373 -10.06 3.80 -0.61
C ILE A 373 -11.15 4.28 0.33
N SER A 374 -11.67 3.36 1.12
CA SER A 374 -12.57 3.62 2.22
C SER A 374 -11.96 3.08 3.52
N ASP A 375 -12.60 3.44 4.61
CA ASP A 375 -12.18 3.23 5.99
C ASP A 375 -11.46 1.86 6.25
N GLU A 376 -12.02 0.75 5.74
CA GLU A 376 -11.43 -0.59 5.87
C GLU A 376 -10.89 -1.20 4.58
N GLN A 377 -11.28 -0.69 3.41
CA GLN A 377 -11.02 -1.35 2.13
C GLN A 377 -10.29 -0.44 1.14
N SER A 378 -9.38 -1.02 0.38
CA SER A 378 -8.77 -0.35 -0.78
C SER A 378 -8.96 -1.23 -2.01
N ASN A 379 -9.63 -0.67 -3.02
CA ASN A 379 -9.85 -1.31 -4.32
C ASN A 379 -9.05 -0.56 -5.37
N TRP A 380 -8.17 -1.29 -6.07
CA TRP A 380 -7.30 -0.75 -7.09
C TRP A 380 -7.56 -1.43 -8.44
N ASP A 381 -7.72 -0.64 -9.49
CA ASP A 381 -7.93 -1.09 -10.86
C ASP A 381 -6.96 -0.40 -11.84
N ASP A 382 -6.39 -1.17 -12.76
CA ASP A 382 -5.53 -0.66 -13.83
C ASP A 382 -6.28 -0.66 -15.17
N TYR A 383 -6.32 0.49 -15.84
CA TYR A 383 -6.82 0.65 -17.20
C TYR A 383 -5.65 0.93 -18.13
N ARG A 384 -5.50 0.12 -19.18
CA ARG A 384 -4.39 0.23 -20.12
C ARG A 384 -4.89 0.59 -21.50
N GLY A 385 -4.12 1.39 -22.21
CA GLY A 385 -4.41 1.76 -23.58
C GLY A 385 -3.13 2.08 -24.34
N LEU A 386 -3.26 2.13 -25.66
CA LEU A 386 -2.26 2.71 -26.53
C LEU A 386 -2.72 4.12 -26.86
N THR A 387 -1.78 5.06 -26.92
CA THR A 387 -2.08 6.44 -27.25
C THR A 387 -1.13 6.98 -28.30
N ASN A 388 -1.54 8.02 -29.01
CA ASN A 388 -0.74 8.84 -29.89
C ASN A 388 -0.80 10.30 -29.40
N PRO A 389 0.12 11.19 -29.82
CA PRO A 389 0.09 12.60 -29.42
C PRO A 389 -1.27 13.26 -29.67
N GLY A 390 -1.91 13.76 -28.61
CA GLY A 390 -3.21 14.42 -28.61
C GLY A 390 -4.43 13.50 -28.67
N GLU A 391 -4.24 12.17 -28.74
CA GLU A 391 -5.33 11.20 -28.65
C GLU A 391 -5.92 11.20 -27.24
N LYS A 392 -7.24 11.10 -27.13
CA LYS A 392 -7.97 11.29 -25.88
C LYS A 392 -8.85 10.09 -25.58
N ASP A 393 -8.52 9.39 -24.51
CA ASP A 393 -9.35 8.33 -23.94
C ASP A 393 -10.10 8.86 -22.72
N THR A 394 -11.41 8.60 -22.64
CA THR A 394 -12.27 9.10 -21.56
C THR A 394 -12.76 7.96 -20.68
N PHE A 395 -12.49 8.08 -19.38
CA PHE A 395 -12.91 7.16 -18.33
C PHE A 395 -13.99 7.83 -17.48
N LEU A 396 -15.11 7.13 -17.28
CA LEU A 396 -16.17 7.52 -16.35
C LEU A 396 -16.09 6.61 -15.13
N ILE A 397 -15.61 7.16 -14.01
CA ILE A 397 -15.40 6.42 -12.78
C ILE A 397 -16.40 6.89 -11.73
N ARG A 398 -17.09 5.94 -11.08
CA ARG A 398 -17.99 6.22 -9.95
C ARG A 398 -17.33 5.76 -8.67
N PHE A 399 -17.40 6.58 -7.63
CA PHE A 399 -16.99 6.19 -6.29
C PHE A 399 -18.12 5.43 -5.61
N ASN A 400 -17.86 4.17 -5.23
CA ASN A 400 -18.80 3.37 -4.46
C ASN A 400 -18.03 2.49 -3.46
N PRO A 401 -17.92 2.91 -2.18
CA PRO A 401 -17.09 2.23 -1.19
C PRO A 401 -17.70 0.93 -0.62
N ASP A 402 -18.98 0.65 -0.88
CA ASP A 402 -19.76 -0.43 -0.23
C ASP A 402 -19.68 -1.80 -0.91
N THR A 403 -18.85 -1.98 -1.95
CA THR A 403 -18.99 -3.16 -2.81
C THR A 403 -18.26 -4.41 -2.30
N ASN A 404 -18.91 -5.12 -1.38
CA ASN A 404 -18.93 -6.59 -1.35
C ASN A 404 -19.83 -7.17 -2.47
N GLN A 405 -20.13 -6.38 -3.51
CA GLN A 405 -20.93 -6.79 -4.66
C GLN A 405 -20.17 -6.50 -5.96
N GLU A 406 -19.96 -7.56 -6.74
CA GLU A 406 -19.69 -7.47 -8.17
C GLU A 406 -20.59 -6.41 -8.81
N ARG A 407 -20.00 -5.37 -9.42
CA ARG A 407 -20.37 -4.78 -10.74
C ARG A 407 -19.77 -3.39 -10.92
N LEU A 408 -19.08 -3.21 -12.05
CA LEU A 408 -19.28 -2.02 -12.89
C LEU A 408 -19.68 -2.52 -14.28
N LYS A 409 -20.90 -2.12 -14.66
CA LYS A 409 -21.52 -2.32 -15.97
C LYS A 409 -21.22 -1.11 -16.87
N ASP A 410 -21.26 -1.40 -18.16
CA ASP A 410 -21.39 -0.49 -19.30
C ASP A 410 -20.12 0.21 -19.81
N VAL A 411 -19.15 -0.59 -20.28
CA VAL A 411 -18.32 -0.15 -21.43
C VAL A 411 -19.13 -0.42 -22.70
N GLN A 412 -19.72 0.62 -23.31
CA GLN A 412 -20.29 0.49 -24.65
C GLN A 412 -19.16 0.50 -25.70
N VAL A 413 -18.70 -0.69 -26.09
CA VAL A 413 -17.90 -0.85 -27.31
C VAL A 413 -18.86 -0.94 -28.50
N LEU A 414 -18.83 0.06 -29.38
CA LEU A 414 -19.61 0.04 -30.63
C LEU A 414 -19.20 -1.17 -31.48
N ALA A 415 -20.18 -2.02 -31.79
CA ALA A 415 -20.01 -3.23 -32.59
C ALA A 415 -19.71 -2.90 -34.06
N GLY A 416 -18.45 -2.63 -34.38
CA GLY A 416 -17.85 -2.91 -35.68
C GLY A 416 -17.11 -4.25 -35.60
N GLU A 417 -17.01 -5.01 -36.69
CA GLU A 417 -16.32 -6.31 -36.74
C GLU A 417 -14.94 -6.23 -36.07
N LEU A 418 -14.85 -6.78 -34.85
CA LEU A 418 -13.68 -6.64 -33.99
C LEU A 418 -12.51 -7.46 -34.55
N PRO A 419 -11.26 -6.95 -34.51
CA PRO A 419 -10.08 -7.64 -35.01
C PRO A 419 -9.62 -8.79 -34.09
N LEU A 420 -10.53 -9.44 -33.36
CA LEU A 420 -10.23 -10.55 -32.45
C LEU A 420 -9.54 -11.70 -33.18
N ASN A 421 -9.97 -11.98 -34.42
CA ASN A 421 -9.30 -12.94 -35.28
C ASN A 421 -7.88 -12.48 -35.65
N GLU A 422 -7.69 -11.20 -35.97
CA GLU A 422 -6.36 -10.66 -36.30
C GLU A 422 -5.42 -10.66 -35.09
N LEU A 423 -5.93 -10.36 -33.89
CA LEU A 423 -5.19 -10.42 -32.63
C LEU A 423 -4.75 -11.86 -32.31
N ILE A 424 -5.65 -12.83 -32.47
CA ILE A 424 -5.34 -14.25 -32.24
C ILE A 424 -4.34 -14.76 -33.26
N GLU A 425 -4.48 -14.42 -34.55
CA GLU A 425 -3.50 -14.81 -35.57
C GLU A 425 -2.14 -14.12 -35.36
N SER A 426 -2.12 -12.86 -34.95
CA SER A 426 -0.88 -12.15 -34.61
C SER A 426 -0.17 -12.78 -33.41
N LEU A 427 -0.93 -13.20 -32.38
CA LEU A 427 -0.41 -13.90 -31.21
C LEU A 427 0.09 -15.31 -31.57
N ARG A 428 -0.58 -15.98 -32.51
CA ARG A 428 -0.21 -17.30 -33.02
C ARG A 428 1.18 -17.32 -33.65
N VAL A 429 1.56 -16.25 -34.33
CA VAL A 429 2.92 -16.08 -34.91
C VAL A 429 3.98 -16.04 -33.80
N GLU A 430 3.72 -15.34 -32.70
CA GLU A 430 4.67 -15.20 -31.59
C GLU A 430 4.83 -16.50 -30.76
N MET A 431 3.85 -17.40 -30.84
CA MET A 431 3.74 -18.62 -30.03
C MET A 431 3.97 -19.91 -30.85
N ASP A 432 4.35 -19.80 -32.12
CA ASP A 432 4.50 -20.91 -33.06
C ASP A 432 5.56 -21.95 -32.64
N GLN A 433 6.52 -21.51 -31.82
CA GLN A 433 7.61 -22.31 -31.26
C GLN A 433 7.12 -23.41 -30.31
N ASN A 434 5.86 -23.37 -29.87
CA ASN A 434 5.30 -24.35 -28.94
C ASN A 434 3.94 -24.88 -29.42
N SER A 435 3.92 -26.15 -29.80
CA SER A 435 2.72 -26.82 -30.32
C SER A 435 1.55 -26.84 -29.32
N LEU A 436 1.82 -26.85 -28.01
CA LEU A 436 0.78 -26.83 -26.98
C LEU A 436 0.15 -25.43 -26.87
N LEU A 437 0.93 -24.35 -26.96
CA LEU A 437 0.41 -22.98 -26.99
C LEU A 437 -0.45 -22.74 -28.24
N VAL A 438 0.02 -23.20 -29.41
CA VAL A 438 -0.75 -23.14 -30.66
C VAL A 438 -2.07 -23.91 -30.53
N GLN A 439 -2.04 -25.11 -29.95
CA GLN A 439 -3.25 -25.90 -29.70
C GLN A 439 -4.23 -25.18 -28.77
N LYS A 440 -3.74 -24.52 -27.71
CA LYS A 440 -4.58 -23.73 -26.81
C LYS A 440 -5.17 -22.50 -27.51
N LEU A 441 -4.43 -21.84 -28.40
CA LEU A 441 -4.98 -20.74 -29.23
C LEU A 441 -6.08 -21.25 -30.18
N ASP A 442 -5.92 -22.43 -30.78
CA ASP A 442 -6.95 -23.03 -31.63
C ASP A 442 -8.21 -23.37 -30.81
N ASN A 443 -8.03 -23.88 -29.59
CA ASN A 443 -9.13 -24.14 -28.67
C ASN A 443 -9.85 -22.85 -28.28
N LEU A 444 -9.13 -21.76 -28.01
CA LEU A 444 -9.71 -20.45 -27.74
C LEU A 444 -10.55 -19.97 -28.94
N LYS A 445 -10.01 -20.06 -30.15
CA LYS A 445 -10.68 -19.66 -31.40
C LYS A 445 -11.99 -20.44 -31.61
N ASN A 446 -12.00 -21.72 -31.29
CA ASN A 446 -13.20 -22.57 -31.33
C ASN A 446 -14.19 -22.26 -30.20
N LEU A 447 -13.71 -21.81 -29.04
CA LEU A 447 -14.53 -21.49 -27.87
C LEU A 447 -15.26 -20.15 -28.00
N ILE A 448 -14.66 -19.16 -28.67
CA ILE A 448 -15.21 -17.80 -28.87
C ILE A 448 -16.65 -17.78 -29.43
N PRO A 449 -16.98 -18.49 -30.52
CA PRO A 449 -18.35 -18.51 -31.03
C PRO A 449 -19.33 -19.28 -30.13
N ILE A 450 -18.82 -20.10 -29.20
CA ILE A 450 -19.61 -20.95 -28.31
C ILE A 450 -19.96 -20.20 -27.01
N ASN A 451 -18.97 -19.63 -26.33
CA ASN A 451 -19.15 -18.94 -25.05
C ASN A 451 -18.04 -17.91 -24.78
N LEU A 452 -18.39 -16.62 -24.88
CA LEU A 452 -17.48 -15.49 -24.73
C LEU A 452 -16.93 -15.34 -23.30
N GLU A 453 -17.73 -15.66 -22.27
CA GLU A 453 -17.28 -15.62 -20.88
C GLU A 453 -16.23 -16.71 -20.64
N LYS A 454 -16.47 -17.93 -21.16
CA LYS A 454 -15.47 -19.00 -21.09
C LYS A 454 -14.24 -18.70 -21.91
N SER A 455 -14.36 -18.05 -23.07
CA SER A 455 -13.19 -17.61 -23.83
C SER A 455 -12.37 -16.59 -23.06
N TRP A 456 -13.04 -15.64 -22.40
CA TRP A 456 -12.38 -14.69 -21.50
C TRP A 456 -11.70 -15.40 -20.33
N GLU A 457 -12.29 -16.45 -19.76
CA GLU A 457 -11.63 -17.26 -18.74
C GLU A 457 -10.43 -18.04 -19.31
N TYR A 458 -10.56 -18.57 -20.53
CA TYR A 458 -9.59 -19.45 -21.17
C TYR A 458 -8.31 -18.74 -21.58
N ILE A 459 -8.38 -17.44 -21.92
CA ILE A 459 -7.20 -16.64 -22.27
C ILE A 459 -6.18 -16.57 -21.13
N TYR A 460 -6.63 -16.58 -19.87
CA TYR A 460 -5.74 -16.57 -18.71
C TYR A 460 -5.01 -17.92 -18.54
N GLN A 461 -5.57 -19.03 -19.04
CA GLN A 461 -4.85 -20.32 -19.07
C GLN A 461 -3.70 -20.27 -20.06
N ILE A 462 -3.95 -19.67 -21.23
CA ILE A 462 -2.94 -19.50 -22.28
C ILE A 462 -1.81 -18.63 -21.74
N ARG A 463 -2.17 -17.54 -21.04
CA ARG A 463 -1.23 -16.70 -20.31
C ARG A 463 -0.38 -17.52 -19.34
N ASN A 464 -0.99 -18.20 -18.37
CA ASN A 464 -0.26 -18.98 -17.36
C ASN A 464 0.64 -20.08 -17.96
N LEU A 465 0.23 -20.71 -19.06
CA LEU A 465 1.05 -21.69 -19.75
C LEU A 465 2.25 -21.04 -20.45
N THR A 466 2.04 -19.89 -21.11
CA THR A 466 3.10 -19.11 -21.76
C THR A 466 4.16 -18.70 -20.73
N ALA A 467 3.71 -18.28 -19.56
CA ALA A 467 4.52 -18.00 -18.38
C ALA A 467 5.52 -19.09 -18.03
N SER A 468 4.95 -20.28 -17.81
CA SER A 468 5.67 -21.45 -17.36
C SER A 468 6.66 -21.92 -18.42
N LEU A 469 6.25 -21.87 -19.69
CA LEU A 469 7.12 -22.25 -20.81
C LEU A 469 8.27 -21.27 -21.02
N TYR A 470 8.04 -19.96 -20.84
CA TYR A 470 9.08 -18.95 -20.93
C TYR A 470 10.08 -19.10 -19.79
N LYS A 471 9.61 -19.21 -18.54
CA LYS A 471 10.45 -19.41 -17.35
C LYS A 471 11.25 -20.71 -17.36
N SER A 472 10.75 -21.75 -18.04
CA SER A 472 11.49 -23.02 -18.22
C SER A 472 12.41 -23.05 -19.44
N GLY A 473 12.57 -21.92 -20.16
CA GLY A 473 13.40 -21.83 -21.37
C GLY A 473 12.85 -22.63 -22.56
N ARG A 474 11.60 -23.08 -22.50
CA ARG A 474 10.95 -23.91 -23.54
C ARG A 474 10.35 -23.09 -24.68
N ILE A 475 10.28 -21.77 -24.52
CA ILE A 475 9.98 -20.79 -25.56
C ILE A 475 10.91 -19.59 -25.41
N ASN A 476 11.27 -18.93 -26.51
CA ASN A 476 12.13 -17.75 -26.52
C ASN A 476 11.45 -16.62 -27.31
N SER A 477 10.26 -16.23 -26.86
CA SER A 477 9.43 -15.18 -27.47
C SER A 477 9.62 -13.84 -26.76
N ASP A 478 9.28 -12.74 -27.44
CA ASP A 478 9.16 -11.43 -26.80
C ASP A 478 7.97 -11.44 -25.85
N ILE A 479 8.28 -11.68 -24.58
CA ILE A 479 7.27 -11.99 -23.58
C ILE A 479 6.40 -10.79 -23.22
N GLN A 480 6.94 -9.57 -23.34
CA GLN A 480 6.20 -8.33 -23.13
C GLN A 480 5.15 -8.16 -24.24
N LYS A 481 5.55 -8.39 -25.48
CA LYS A 481 4.65 -8.34 -26.64
C LYS A 481 3.55 -9.41 -26.59
N VAL A 482 3.91 -10.65 -26.26
CA VAL A 482 2.96 -11.77 -26.12
C VAL A 482 1.94 -11.50 -25.01
N ASN A 483 2.37 -10.95 -23.87
CA ASN A 483 1.48 -10.59 -22.76
C ASN A 483 0.54 -9.45 -23.12
N SER A 484 1.05 -8.40 -23.77
CA SER A 484 0.23 -7.27 -24.24
C SER A 484 -0.88 -7.75 -25.19
N GLN A 485 -0.58 -8.70 -26.08
CA GLN A 485 -1.56 -9.31 -26.98
C GLN A 485 -2.57 -10.19 -26.24
N LEU A 486 -2.13 -11.02 -25.30
CA LEU A 486 -3.02 -11.84 -24.44
C LEU A 486 -3.97 -10.97 -23.60
N ASP A 487 -3.46 -9.88 -23.03
CA ASP A 487 -4.23 -8.94 -22.21
C ASP A 487 -5.23 -8.16 -23.08
N SER A 488 -4.84 -7.75 -24.28
CA SER A 488 -5.76 -7.15 -25.26
C SER A 488 -6.91 -8.09 -25.57
N ILE A 489 -6.63 -9.37 -25.89
CA ILE A 489 -7.64 -10.39 -26.16
C ILE A 489 -8.54 -10.60 -24.92
N ALA A 490 -7.99 -10.61 -23.72
CA ALA A 490 -8.75 -10.76 -22.48
C ALA A 490 -9.73 -9.61 -22.25
N VAL A 491 -9.29 -8.37 -22.44
CA VAL A 491 -10.15 -7.17 -22.33
C VAL A 491 -11.30 -7.23 -23.34
N TYR A 492 -11.01 -7.61 -24.60
CA TYR A 492 -12.05 -7.76 -25.63
C TYR A 492 -13.06 -8.84 -25.29
N LEU A 493 -12.60 -10.01 -24.85
CA LEU A 493 -13.49 -11.12 -24.49
C LEU A 493 -14.34 -10.79 -23.26
N LYS A 494 -13.78 -10.07 -22.28
CA LYS A 494 -14.52 -9.58 -21.10
C LYS A 494 -15.66 -8.64 -21.51
N ALA A 495 -15.38 -7.67 -22.38
CA ALA A 495 -16.39 -6.74 -22.88
C ALA A 495 -17.51 -7.45 -23.65
N LEU A 496 -17.16 -8.46 -24.46
CA LEU A 496 -18.13 -9.26 -25.22
C LEU A 496 -18.96 -10.21 -24.31
N ALA A 497 -18.36 -10.77 -23.27
CA ALA A 497 -19.01 -11.68 -22.32
C ALA A 497 -20.11 -10.98 -21.49
N GLN A 498 -19.88 -9.73 -21.09
CA GLN A 498 -20.81 -8.95 -20.27
C GLN A 498 -22.13 -8.59 -20.99
N ASN A 499 -22.23 -8.85 -22.30
CA ASN A 499 -23.43 -8.61 -23.12
C ASN A 499 -24.35 -9.84 -23.30
N LYS A 500 -24.11 -10.98 -22.63
CA LYS A 500 -24.97 -12.18 -22.73
C LYS A 500 -25.40 -12.71 -21.34
N PRO A 501 -26.67 -13.11 -21.13
CA PRO A 501 -27.10 -13.75 -19.88
C PRO A 501 -26.60 -15.20 -19.75
N ARG A 502 -26.31 -15.60 -18.50
CA ARG A 502 -25.69 -16.88 -18.12
C ARG A 502 -26.68 -18.06 -18.19
N VAL A 503 -26.26 -19.14 -18.85
CA VAL A 503 -26.93 -20.46 -18.79
C VAL A 503 -25.86 -21.50 -18.46
N LEU A 504 -25.98 -22.17 -17.30
CA LEU A 504 -25.07 -23.24 -16.88
C LEU A 504 -25.55 -24.59 -17.44
N ALA A 505 -24.65 -25.35 -18.05
CA ALA A 505 -24.91 -26.72 -18.53
C ALA A 505 -24.37 -27.77 -17.54
N GLY A 506 -25.15 -28.82 -17.32
CA GLY A 506 -25.08 -29.72 -16.15
C GLY A 506 -23.82 -30.57 -15.90
N LYS A 507 -22.72 -30.39 -16.65
CA LYS A 507 -21.42 -31.07 -16.38
C LYS A 507 -20.21 -30.12 -16.36
N GLU A 508 -20.45 -28.81 -16.39
CA GLU A 508 -19.38 -27.81 -16.51
C GLU A 508 -18.43 -27.75 -15.29
N ALA A 509 -18.93 -28.04 -14.09
CA ALA A 509 -18.10 -28.08 -12.88
C ALA A 509 -17.08 -29.24 -12.91
N GLU A 510 -17.51 -30.40 -13.42
CA GLU A 510 -16.68 -31.61 -13.48
C GLU A 510 -15.58 -31.51 -14.55
N LEU A 511 -15.86 -30.86 -15.68
CA LEU A 511 -14.87 -30.60 -16.74
C LEU A 511 -13.78 -29.62 -16.27
N ASN A 512 -14.17 -28.50 -15.66
CA ASN A 512 -13.22 -27.52 -15.12
C ASN A 512 -12.36 -28.10 -13.99
N PHE A 513 -12.93 -28.99 -13.17
CA PHE A 513 -12.18 -29.70 -12.13
C PHE A 513 -11.08 -30.61 -12.72
N ARG A 514 -11.40 -31.37 -13.77
CA ARG A 514 -10.41 -32.25 -14.44
C ARG A 514 -9.31 -31.46 -15.14
N ASP A 515 -9.66 -30.37 -15.83
CA ASP A 515 -8.67 -29.52 -16.51
C ASP A 515 -7.72 -28.85 -15.50
N ALA A 516 -8.22 -28.42 -14.35
CA ALA A 516 -7.39 -27.87 -13.27
C ALA A 516 -6.43 -28.93 -12.69
N GLN A 517 -6.90 -30.17 -12.53
CA GLN A 517 -6.09 -31.31 -12.08
C GLN A 517 -4.96 -31.61 -13.08
N GLU A 518 -5.25 -31.63 -14.38
CA GLU A 518 -4.26 -31.92 -15.43
C GLU A 518 -3.14 -30.85 -15.50
N ILE A 519 -3.45 -29.59 -15.24
CA ILE A 519 -2.45 -28.50 -15.17
C ILE A 519 -1.52 -28.70 -13.97
N VAL A 520 -2.08 -29.02 -12.79
CA VAL A 520 -1.30 -29.29 -11.57
C VAL A 520 -0.39 -30.50 -11.78
N ASP A 521 -0.90 -31.55 -12.40
CA ASP A 521 -0.14 -32.78 -12.65
C ASP A 521 1.01 -32.54 -13.64
N ASN A 522 0.81 -31.72 -14.68
CA ASN A 522 1.87 -31.36 -15.63
C ASN A 522 2.95 -30.45 -15.02
N LEU A 523 2.61 -29.63 -14.03
CA LEU A 523 3.56 -28.78 -13.31
C LEU A 523 4.42 -29.57 -12.30
N ALA A 524 3.89 -30.67 -11.74
CA ALA A 524 4.60 -31.53 -10.80
C ALA A 524 5.76 -32.35 -11.43
N VAL A 525 5.88 -32.36 -12.76
CA VAL A 525 6.89 -33.15 -13.51
C VAL A 525 8.24 -32.43 -13.64
N VAL A 526 8.34 -31.14 -13.30
CA VAL A 526 9.60 -30.38 -13.37
C VAL A 526 10.43 -30.62 -12.09
N SER A 527 11.58 -31.29 -12.23
CA SER A 527 12.48 -31.61 -11.11
C SER A 527 13.28 -30.39 -10.65
N TYR A 528 13.36 -30.18 -9.34
CA TYR A 528 14.09 -29.08 -8.70
C TYR A 528 15.61 -29.08 -9.00
N SER A 529 16.16 -30.24 -9.37
CA SER A 529 17.57 -30.40 -9.78
C SER A 529 17.95 -29.67 -11.06
N ASP A 530 16.97 -29.36 -11.91
CA ASP A 530 17.22 -28.85 -13.26
C ASP A 530 17.31 -27.31 -13.30
N ILE A 531 17.13 -26.64 -12.15
CA ILE A 531 17.00 -25.19 -12.00
C ILE A 531 18.19 -24.58 -11.21
N GLU A 532 18.99 -25.42 -10.54
CA GLU A 532 20.14 -25.00 -9.70
C GLU A 532 21.24 -24.23 -10.46
N HIS A 533 21.36 -24.42 -11.77
CA HIS A 533 22.41 -23.80 -12.59
C HIS A 533 22.09 -22.39 -13.11
N LEU A 534 20.90 -21.84 -12.81
CA LEU A 534 20.48 -20.51 -13.27
C LEU A 534 20.75 -19.39 -12.25
N GLY A 535 21.31 -19.73 -11.09
CA GLY A 535 21.55 -18.79 -9.98
C GLY A 535 22.63 -17.73 -10.19
N GLU A 536 23.32 -17.71 -11.34
CA GLU A 536 24.40 -16.74 -11.62
C GLU A 536 24.01 -15.58 -12.56
N GLU A 537 22.86 -15.60 -13.25
CA GLU A 537 22.49 -14.50 -14.17
C GLU A 537 21.12 -13.84 -13.93
N PHE A 538 20.20 -14.40 -13.14
CA PHE A 538 18.88 -13.79 -12.96
C PHE A 538 18.30 -14.01 -11.55
N SER A 539 17.85 -12.92 -10.92
CA SER A 539 17.05 -12.95 -9.70
C SER A 539 15.70 -13.57 -10.01
N LEU A 540 15.28 -14.58 -9.24
CA LEU A 540 14.06 -15.36 -9.43
C LEU A 540 12.90 -14.82 -8.57
N PRO A 541 11.84 -14.20 -9.14
CA PRO A 541 10.60 -13.92 -8.39
C PRO A 541 9.42 -14.80 -8.87
N ALA A 542 8.72 -15.34 -7.86
CA ALA A 542 7.27 -15.25 -7.70
C ALA A 542 6.30 -15.87 -8.75
N ALA A 543 6.68 -16.95 -9.45
CA ALA A 543 5.79 -17.59 -10.44
C ALA A 543 4.85 -18.71 -9.92
N PHE A 544 4.84 -19.03 -8.63
CA PHE A 544 4.30 -20.29 -8.08
C PHE A 544 2.79 -20.53 -7.76
N ASP A 545 1.87 -19.54 -7.68
CA ASP A 545 0.70 -19.67 -6.74
C ASP A 545 -0.49 -20.60 -7.07
N PHE A 546 -0.44 -21.85 -6.56
CA PHE A 546 -1.53 -22.85 -6.64
C PHE A 546 -2.05 -23.36 -5.29
N SER A 547 -1.67 -22.78 -4.14
CA SER A 547 -2.05 -23.32 -2.82
C SER A 547 -3.56 -23.27 -2.57
N LEU A 548 -4.18 -22.14 -2.93
CA LEU A 548 -5.61 -21.94 -2.84
C LEU A 548 -6.34 -22.86 -3.82
N ALA A 549 -5.82 -23.00 -5.04
CA ALA A 549 -6.35 -23.92 -6.04
C ALA A 549 -6.31 -25.38 -5.55
N GLN A 550 -5.19 -25.86 -5.00
CA GLN A 550 -5.06 -27.23 -4.46
C GLN A 550 -5.96 -27.47 -3.24
N LYS A 551 -6.10 -26.48 -2.36
CA LYS A 551 -7.02 -26.55 -1.22
C LYS A 551 -8.48 -26.59 -1.69
N SER A 552 -8.86 -25.69 -2.60
CA SER A 552 -10.18 -25.65 -3.21
C SER A 552 -10.51 -26.91 -4.01
N LEU A 553 -9.53 -27.51 -4.70
CA LEU A 553 -9.65 -28.81 -5.39
C LEU A 553 -9.89 -29.95 -4.40
N LYS A 554 -9.18 -29.98 -3.26
CA LYS A 554 -9.42 -30.98 -2.20
C LYS A 554 -10.78 -30.84 -1.52
N GLU A 555 -11.32 -29.63 -1.45
CA GLU A 555 -12.59 -29.30 -0.77
C GLU A 555 -13.82 -29.34 -1.69
N SER A 556 -13.63 -29.37 -3.02
CA SER A 556 -14.71 -29.39 -4.01
C SER A 556 -15.18 -30.80 -4.40
N SER A 557 -16.50 -31.03 -4.43
CA SER A 557 -17.11 -32.19 -5.11
C SER A 557 -17.62 -31.78 -6.49
N GLY A 558 -17.44 -32.62 -7.52
CA GLY A 558 -17.62 -32.28 -8.94
C GLY A 558 -19.02 -31.84 -9.40
N ASP A 559 -20.01 -31.82 -8.51
CA ASP A 559 -21.44 -31.75 -8.87
C ASP A 559 -22.18 -30.51 -8.33
N SER A 560 -21.50 -29.47 -7.82
CA SER A 560 -22.18 -28.33 -7.17
C SER A 560 -21.73 -26.92 -7.60
N TYR A 561 -22.66 -25.96 -7.57
CA TYR A 561 -22.39 -24.54 -7.84
C TYR A 561 -21.40 -23.90 -6.84
N PRO A 562 -21.40 -24.26 -5.54
CA PRO A 562 -20.34 -23.88 -4.61
C PRO A 562 -18.97 -24.46 -4.99
N ALA A 563 -18.90 -25.72 -5.44
CA ALA A 563 -17.66 -26.31 -5.93
C ALA A 563 -17.14 -25.60 -7.19
N TYR A 564 -18.05 -25.19 -8.09
CA TYR A 564 -17.74 -24.32 -9.22
C TYR A 564 -17.17 -22.96 -8.76
N LEU A 565 -17.74 -22.34 -7.72
CA LEU A 565 -17.25 -21.07 -7.17
C LEU A 565 -15.89 -21.22 -6.45
N SER A 566 -15.66 -22.31 -5.73
CA SER A 566 -14.37 -22.59 -5.06
C SER A 566 -13.26 -22.91 -6.07
N ALA A 567 -13.55 -23.71 -7.11
CA ALA A 567 -12.63 -23.91 -8.24
C ALA A 567 -12.32 -22.59 -8.95
N ARG A 568 -13.32 -21.71 -9.07
CA ARG A 568 -13.20 -20.35 -9.63
C ARG A 568 -12.36 -19.42 -8.74
N GLN A 569 -12.38 -19.54 -7.41
CA GLN A 569 -11.51 -18.75 -6.52
C GLN A 569 -10.02 -19.14 -6.66
N GLY A 570 -9.70 -20.42 -6.81
CA GLY A 570 -8.35 -20.86 -7.17
C GLY A 570 -7.89 -20.38 -8.56
N TYR A 571 -8.84 -20.20 -9.48
CA TYR A 571 -8.63 -19.75 -10.86
C TYR A 571 -8.51 -18.21 -10.99
N PHE A 572 -9.18 -17.43 -10.12
CA PHE A 572 -9.14 -15.96 -10.09
C PHE A 572 -7.91 -15.36 -9.36
N LEU A 573 -6.94 -16.19 -8.94
CA LEU A 573 -5.58 -15.72 -8.63
C LEU A 573 -4.84 -15.16 -9.86
N GLY A 574 -5.51 -15.05 -11.03
CA GLY A 574 -5.08 -14.29 -12.20
C GLY A 574 -4.95 -12.77 -12.03
N ARG A 575 -5.33 -12.16 -10.89
CA ARG A 575 -4.81 -10.82 -10.54
C ARG A 575 -3.30 -10.86 -10.20
N ASN A 576 -2.77 -12.02 -9.81
CA ASN A 576 -1.34 -12.28 -9.56
C ASN A 576 -0.63 -13.03 -10.71
N SER A 577 -1.31 -13.38 -11.81
CA SER A 577 -0.63 -13.99 -12.98
C SER A 577 0.23 -13.01 -13.80
N LYS A 578 0.19 -11.71 -13.50
CA LYS A 578 1.23 -10.75 -13.93
C LYS A 578 2.64 -11.20 -13.53
N VAL A 579 2.76 -11.92 -12.40
CA VAL A 579 4.04 -12.34 -11.80
C VAL A 579 4.57 -13.65 -12.39
N LEU A 580 3.70 -14.40 -13.06
CA LEU A 580 4.04 -15.70 -13.64
C LEU A 580 4.97 -15.56 -14.86
N ILE A 581 4.95 -14.41 -15.55
CA ILE A 581 5.53 -14.25 -16.90
C ILE A 581 6.60 -13.14 -16.96
N GLN A 582 7.02 -12.61 -15.82
CA GLN A 582 8.21 -11.75 -15.75
C GLN A 582 9.27 -12.46 -14.93
#